data_AF-A0A553P4G6-F1
#
_entry.id   AF-A0A553P4G6-F1
#
_cell.length_a   1.000
_cell.length_b   1.000
_cell.length_c   1.000
_cell.angle_alpha   90.00
_cell.angle_beta   90.00
_cell.angle_gamma   90.00
#
_symmetry.space_group_name_H-M   'P 1'
#
loop_
_entity.id
_entity.type
_entity.pdbx_description
1 polymer ?
#
loop_
_entity_poly.entity_id
_entity_poly.type
_entity_poly.pdbx_seq_one_letter_code
_entity_poly.pdbx_strand_id
1 'polypeptide(L)' 'MDAGRGKESSDMNCSICFDPLSSGKHKLTMLDCYHEFHTDCLNQWLKKSRTCPICRKLALLFQDFPNLA' A
#
# COMPACT_ATOMS: atom_id res chain seq x y z
N MET A 1 11.91 6.98 -35.25
CA MET A 1 11.68 5.55 -35.00
C MET A 1 10.64 5.45 -33.91
N ASP A 2 9.53 4.80 -34.25
CA ASP A 2 8.50 4.13 -33.45
C ASP A 2 7.96 4.73 -32.14
N ALA A 3 6.63 4.83 -32.11
CA ALA A 3 5.80 5.24 -31.00
C ALA A 3 5.50 4.05 -30.08
N GLY A 4 6.14 3.99 -28.91
CA GLY A 4 5.84 3.01 -27.85
C GLY A 4 4.96 3.60 -26.75
N ARG A 5 3.71 3.96 -27.06
CA ARG A 5 2.70 4.22 -26.03
C ARG A 5 2.24 2.87 -25.46
N GLY A 6 2.43 2.68 -24.16
CA GLY A 6 1.67 1.71 -23.38
C GLY A 6 2.44 0.49 -22.88
N LYS A 7 2.97 0.60 -21.67
CA LYS A 7 2.54 -0.27 -20.59
C LYS A 7 2.59 0.55 -19.31
N GLU A 8 1.56 1.37 -19.11
CA GLU A 8 1.10 1.62 -17.73
C GLU A 8 0.55 0.26 -17.27
N SER A 9 1.44 -0.70 -16.99
CA SER A 9 1.09 -1.66 -15.97
C SER A 9 0.80 -0.77 -14.79
N SER A 10 -0.39 -0.90 -14.24
CA SER A 10 -0.66 -0.51 -12.87
C SER A 10 0.23 -1.35 -11.96
N ASP A 11 1.55 -1.17 -12.07
CA ASP A 11 2.54 -1.63 -11.12
C ASP A 11 2.19 -0.83 -9.87
N MET A 12 1.47 -1.50 -8.97
CA MET A 12 1.13 -0.94 -7.69
C MET A 12 2.47 -0.74 -6.98
N ASN A 13 3.01 0.48 -7.01
CA ASN A 13 4.21 0.85 -6.27
C ASN A 13 3.82 1.28 -4.86
N CYS A 14 4.64 0.93 -3.87
CA CYS A 14 4.43 1.41 -2.52
C CYS A 14 4.64 2.93 -2.49
N SER A 15 3.63 3.71 -2.14
CA SER A 15 3.74 5.19 -2.14
C SER A 15 4.65 5.77 -1.05
N ILE A 16 5.29 4.91 -0.24
CA ILE A 16 6.19 5.31 0.84
C ILE A 16 7.66 5.20 0.38
N CYS A 17 8.05 4.07 -0.21
CA CYS A 17 9.42 3.83 -0.70
C CYS A 17 9.56 3.93 -2.23
N PHE A 18 8.44 4.01 -2.95
CA PHE A 18 8.33 4.02 -4.41
C PHE A 18 8.77 2.74 -5.14
N ASP A 19 9.07 1.67 -4.40
CA ASP A 19 9.38 0.37 -5.00
C ASP A 19 8.13 -0.45 -5.37
N PRO A 20 8.22 -1.39 -6.33
CA PRO A 20 7.11 -2.26 -6.72
C PRO A 20 6.60 -3.12 -5.55
N LEU A 21 5.28 -3.15 -5.33
CA LEU A 21 4.64 -4.06 -4.36
C LEU A 21 4.77 -5.53 -4.82
N SER A 22 4.83 -5.78 -6.12
CA SER A 22 4.98 -7.11 -6.74
C SER A 22 6.37 -7.75 -6.61
N SER A 23 7.35 -7.07 -6.00
CA SER A 23 8.74 -7.53 -5.94
C SER A 23 8.96 -8.81 -5.13
N GLY A 24 7.97 -9.28 -4.36
CA GLY A 24 8.04 -10.51 -3.54
C GLY A 24 9.02 -10.44 -2.36
N LYS A 25 9.78 -9.34 -2.24
CA LYS A 25 10.79 -9.13 -1.20
C LYS A 25 10.20 -8.73 0.15
N HIS A 26 9.02 -8.13 0.14
CA HIS A 26 8.37 -7.55 1.31
C HIS A 26 6.97 -8.13 1.48
N LYS A 27 6.55 -8.28 2.74
CA LYS A 27 5.15 -8.54 3.05
C LYS A 27 4.31 -7.32 2.65
N LEU A 28 3.11 -7.59 2.15
CA LEU A 28 2.16 -6.56 1.76
C LEU A 28 1.06 -6.47 2.81
N THR A 29 0.60 -5.25 3.05
CA THR A 29 -0.52 -4.98 3.95
C THR A 29 -1.47 -4.02 3.28
N MET A 30 -2.73 -4.44 3.21
CA MET A 30 -3.83 -3.64 2.69
C MET A 30 -4.64 -3.07 3.85
N LEU A 31 -4.88 -1.77 3.80
CA LEU A 31 -5.77 -1.09 4.73
C LEU A 31 -7.24 -1.29 4.33
N ASP A 32 -8.15 -1.05 5.26
CA ASP A 32 -9.62 -1.01 5.02
C ASP A 32 -10.06 -0.05 3.90
N CYS A 33 -9.25 0.97 3.64
CA CYS A 33 -9.42 1.89 2.53
C CYS A 33 -8.91 1.36 1.17
N TYR A 34 -8.59 0.07 1.08
CA TYR A 34 -8.13 -0.67 -0.10
C TYR A 34 -6.78 -0.24 -0.69
N HIS A 35 -6.00 0.54 0.08
CA HIS A 35 -4.65 0.91 -0.31
C HIS A 35 -3.63 -0.07 0.27
N GLU A 36 -2.70 -0.51 -0.59
CA GLU A 36 -1.68 -1.49 -0.25
C GLU A 36 -0.30 -0.85 -0.11
N PHE A 37 0.47 -1.34 0.86
CA PHE A 37 1.82 -0.88 1.16
C PHE A 37 2.68 -2.07 1.57
N HIS A 38 4.01 -1.95 1.49
CA HIS A 38 4.88 -2.88 2.20
C HIS A 38 4.63 -2.75 3.70
N THR A 39 4.50 -3.88 4.40
CA THR A 39 4.22 -3.94 5.84
C THR A 39 5.23 -3.12 6.63
N ASP A 40 6.51 -3.20 6.29
CA ASP A 40 7.57 -2.45 6.97
C ASP A 40 7.46 -0.94 6.75
N CYS A 41 7.11 -0.53 5.53
CA CYS A 41 6.89 0.88 5.18
C CYS A 41 5.68 1.44 5.92
N LEU A 42 4.56 0.71 5.92
CA LEU A 42 3.36 1.09 6.65
C LEU A 42 3.64 1.19 8.16
N ASN A 43 4.33 0.20 8.74
CA ASN A 43 4.70 0.22 10.16
C ASN A 43 5.55 1.44 10.54
N GLN A 44 6.49 1.85 9.67
CA GLN A 44 7.27 3.07 9.89
C GLN A 44 6.41 4.33 9.83
N TRP A 45 5.47 4.40 8.90
CA TRP A 45 4.52 5.51 8.79
C TRP A 45 3.61 5.62 10.03
N LEU A 46 3.09 4.49 10.51
CA LEU A 46 2.20 4.43 11.67
C LEU A 46 2.84 4.92 12.98
N LYS A 47 4.18 4.92 13.08
CA LYS A 47 4.90 5.55 14.20
C LYS A 47 4.74 7.07 14.24
N LYS A 48 4.44 7.71 13.10
CA LYS A 48 4.28 9.17 12.96
C LYS A 48 2.82 9.58 12.75
N SER A 49 2.03 8.80 12.01
CA SER A 49 0.63 9.11 11.70
C SER A 49 -0.21 7.85 11.57
N ARG A 50 -1.38 7.82 12.21
CA ARG A 50 -2.33 6.69 12.17
C ARG A 50 -3.29 6.75 10.96
N THR A 51 -2.85 7.34 9.85
CA THR A 51 -3.69 7.56 8.66
C THR A 51 -3.06 6.96 7.41
N CYS A 52 -3.87 6.59 6.43
CA CYS A 52 -3.42 6.14 5.13
C CYS A 52 -2.59 7.25 4.44
N PRO A 53 -1.38 6.97 3.95
CA PRO A 53 -0.55 7.92 3.21
C PRO A 53 -1.22 8.50 1.96
N ILE A 54 -2.13 7.74 1.35
CA ILE A 54 -2.79 8.11 0.08
C ILE A 54 -4.06 8.93 0.35
N CYS A 55 -5.03 8.37 1.08
CA CYS A 55 -6.36 8.99 1.23
C CYS A 55 -6.62 9.63 2.61
N ARG A 56 -5.65 9.57 3.53
CA ARG A 56 -5.71 10.16 4.89
C ARG A 56 -6.83 9.61 5.81
N LYS A 57 -7.55 8.57 5.41
CA LYS A 57 -8.45 7.81 6.30
C LYS A 57 -7.67 7.12 7.40
N LEU A 58 -8.31 6.75 8.51
CA LEU A 58 -7.65 5.97 9.57
C LEU A 58 -7.07 4.68 8.99
N ALA A 59 -5.84 4.36 9.37
CA ALA A 59 -5.17 3.16 8.89
C ALA A 59 -5.63 1.94 9.70
N LEU A 60 -6.85 1.46 9.42
CA LEU A 60 -7.37 0.22 9.98
C LEU A 60 -6.97 -0.93 9.06
N LEU A 61 -6.56 -2.04 9.66
CA LEU A 61 -6.19 -3.24 8.91
C LEU A 61 -7.46 -4.00 8.54
N PHE A 62 -7.55 -4.46 7.28
CA PHE A 62 -8.72 -5.22 6.82
C PHE A 62 -8.89 -6.56 7.55
N GLN A 63 -7.85 -7.03 8.27
CA GLN A 63 -7.83 -8.35 8.94
C GLN A 63 -8.05 -8.28 10.46
N ASP A 64 -8.23 -7.10 11.05
CA ASP A 64 -8.35 -6.91 12.52
C ASP A 64 -9.81 -6.88 13.02
N PHE A 65 -10.78 -7.29 12.22
CA PHE A 65 -12.18 -7.48 12.67
C PHE A 65 -12.59 -8.96 12.75
N PRO A 66 -11.93 -9.84 13.54
CA PRO A 66 -12.43 -11.20 13.75
C PRO A 66 -13.67 -11.28 14.66
N ASN A 67 -14.26 -10.15 15.08
CA ASN A 67 -15.41 -10.15 16.00
C ASN A 67 -16.20 -8.81 16.00
N LEU A 68 -16.80 -8.42 14.87
CA LEU A 68 -17.85 -7.38 14.86
C LEU A 68 -19.26 -7.96 14.60
N ALA A 69 -19.47 -9.23 14.91
CA ALA A 69 -20.80 -9.84 15.05
C ALA A 69 -20.75 -10.98 16.06
#